data_AF-A0A2E2UMD2-F1
#
_entry.id   AF-A0A2E2UMD2-F1
#
_cell.length_a   1.000
_cell.length_b   1.000
_cell.length_c   1.000
_cell.angle_alpha   90.00
_cell.angle_beta   90.00
_cell.angle_gamma   90.00
#
_symmetry.space_group_name_H-M   'P 1'
#
loop_
_entity.id
_entity.type
_entity.pdbx_description
1 polymer ?
#
loop_
_entity_poly.entity_id
_entity_poly.type
_entity_poly.pdbx_seq_one_letter_code
_entity_poly.pdbx_strand_id
1 'polypeptide(L)'
;MPHPKTELNKVLKERGKSKAKFTTESRGPDHDRIFVAKATANDDLLGYGEAKTKREAEKRAAEHALEELNKKQIQSTEHDDFEGPWPVFEAVLASCLQIAHERTEPNLVGIAGIQRVQETGLSLYKNILKDLGDIVEAPEE
;
A
#
# COMPACT_ATOMS: atom_id res chain seq x y z
N MET A 1 26.66 -12.95 -7.19
CA MET A 1 25.34 -12.50 -6.71
C MET A 1 25.42 -11.02 -6.41
N PRO A 2 24.52 -10.17 -6.93
CA PRO A 2 24.51 -8.75 -6.58
C PRO A 2 24.31 -8.58 -5.06
N HIS A 3 25.02 -7.61 -4.47
CA HIS A 3 24.86 -7.30 -3.05
C HIS A 3 23.54 -6.55 -2.83
N PRO A 4 22.64 -7.00 -1.93
CA PRO A 4 21.32 -6.40 -1.73
C PRO A 4 21.35 -4.89 -1.43
N LYS A 5 22.39 -4.42 -0.73
CA LYS A 5 22.59 -2.99 -0.45
C LYS A 5 22.89 -2.16 -1.70
N THR A 6 23.63 -2.73 -2.65
CA THR A 6 23.96 -2.04 -3.91
C THR A 6 22.74 -1.95 -4.80
N GLU A 7 21.96 -3.03 -4.85
CA GLU A 7 20.70 -3.09 -5.59
C GLU A 7 19.66 -2.12 -5.01
N LEU A 8 19.49 -2.10 -3.69
CA LEU A 8 18.60 -1.14 -3.01
C LEU A 8 18.97 0.32 -3.36
N ASN A 9 20.26 0.67 -3.34
CA ASN A 9 20.70 2.01 -3.69
C ASN A 9 20.44 2.36 -5.17
N LYS A 10 20.56 1.37 -6.07
CA LYS A 10 20.23 1.55 -7.49
C LYS A 10 18.73 1.86 -7.67
N VAL A 11 17.86 1.06 -7.05
CA VAL A 11 16.40 1.25 -7.08
C VAL A 11 16.00 2.60 -6.48
N LEU A 12 16.61 3.00 -5.35
CA LEU A 12 16.34 4.30 -4.73
C LEU A 12 16.75 5.47 -5.64
N LYS A 13 17.89 5.36 -6.33
CA LYS A 13 18.34 6.37 -7.29
C LYS A 13 17.37 6.50 -8.47
N GLU A 14 16.91 5.38 -9.02
CA GLU A 14 15.92 5.36 -10.11
C GLU A 14 14.58 5.99 -9.68
N ARG A 15 14.21 5.86 -8.40
CA ARG A 15 13.01 6.46 -7.80
C ARG A 15 13.21 7.88 -7.27
N GLY A 16 14.35 8.52 -7.54
CA GLY A 16 14.64 9.89 -7.07
C GLY A 16 14.80 10.03 -5.54
N LYS A 17 14.97 8.93 -4.80
CA LYS A 17 15.20 8.93 -3.36
C LYS A 17 16.69 9.00 -3.02
N SER A 18 17.01 9.44 -1.79
CA SER A 18 18.38 9.41 -1.28
C SER A 18 18.89 7.98 -1.05
N LYS A 19 20.21 7.85 -0.86
CA LYS A 19 20.85 6.56 -0.55
C LYS A 19 20.33 5.99 0.77
N ALA A 20 20.21 4.67 0.85
CA ALA A 20 19.77 3.98 2.06
C ALA A 20 20.81 4.15 3.19
N LYS A 21 20.35 4.63 4.35
CA LYS A 21 21.10 4.66 5.60
C LYS A 21 20.75 3.43 6.42
N PHE A 22 21.78 2.73 6.92
CA PHE A 22 21.61 1.55 7.76
C PHE A 22 21.99 1.87 9.20
N THR A 23 21.05 1.65 10.12
CA THR A 23 21.28 1.73 11.56
C THR A 23 21.18 0.33 12.14
N THR A 24 22.11 -0.07 13.03
CA THR A 24 22.08 -1.39 13.66
C THR A 24 22.15 -1.27 15.16
N GLU A 25 21.27 -1.98 15.84
CA GLU A 25 21.26 -2.16 17.29
C GLU A 25 21.55 -3.64 17.61
N SER A 26 22.11 -3.91 18.78
CA SER A 26 22.24 -5.28 19.28
C SER A 26 21.39 -5.47 20.52
N ARG A 27 20.72 -6.62 20.61
CA ARG A 27 19.84 -6.99 21.72
C ARG A 27 20.15 -8.42 22.18
N GLY A 28 19.86 -8.73 23.44
CA GLY A 28 20.08 -10.04 24.03
C GLY A 28 21.40 -10.18 24.79
N PRO A 29 21.56 -11.27 25.57
CA PRO A 29 22.74 -11.54 26.37
C PRO A 29 23.96 -11.87 25.48
N ASP A 30 25.17 -11.73 26.02
CA ASP A 30 26.41 -11.85 25.22
C ASP A 30 26.55 -13.17 24.46
N HIS A 31 26.01 -14.26 25.00
CA HIS A 31 26.03 -15.59 24.41
C HIS A 31 24.87 -15.84 23.42
N ASP A 32 23.89 -14.95 23.35
CA ASP A 32 22.74 -15.05 22.43
C ASP A 32 22.35 -13.70 21.81
N ARG A 33 23.36 -12.93 21.42
CA ARG A 33 23.15 -11.59 20.87
C ARG A 33 22.56 -11.64 19.46
N ILE A 34 21.53 -10.85 19.24
CA ILE A 34 20.88 -10.62 17.95
C ILE A 34 21.15 -9.17 17.52
N PHE A 35 21.45 -8.98 16.24
CA PHE A 35 21.60 -7.68 15.62
C PHE A 35 20.33 -7.36 14.84
N VAL A 36 19.78 -6.17 15.09
CA VAL A 36 18.59 -5.63 14.41
C VAL A 36 19.05 -4.45 13.57
N ALA A 37 18.94 -4.55 12.25
CA ALA A 37 19.26 -3.49 11.32
C ALA A 37 17.99 -2.86 10.73
N LYS A 38 18.01 -1.54 10.53
CA LYS A 38 16.97 -0.75 9.88
C LYS A 38 17.56 -0.02 8.68
N ALA A 39 16.88 -0.10 7.53
CA ALA A 39 17.22 0.62 6.31
C ALA A 39 16.24 1.79 6.13
N THR A 40 16.74 3.02 6.08
CA THR A 40 15.94 4.24 5.95
C THR A 40 16.41 5.11 4.79
N ALA A 41 15.52 5.80 4.08
CA ALA A 41 15.87 6.82 3.09
C ALA A 41 14.84 7.96 3.11
N ASN A 42 15.29 9.22 3.04
CA ASN A 42 14.43 10.41 3.20
C ASN A 42 13.52 10.32 4.45
N ASP A 43 14.08 9.85 5.57
CA ASP A 43 13.37 9.62 6.84
C ASP A 43 12.28 8.52 6.80
N ASP A 44 12.02 7.90 5.66
CA ASP A 44 11.15 6.73 5.54
C ASP A 44 11.89 5.45 5.96
N LEU A 45 11.27 4.63 6.81
CA LEU A 45 11.71 3.25 7.04
C LEU A 45 11.34 2.39 5.81
N LEU A 46 12.36 1.86 5.14
CA LEU A 46 12.19 1.01 3.96
C LEU A 46 12.17 -0.48 4.32
N GLY A 47 12.96 -0.88 5.32
CA GLY A 47 13.00 -2.29 5.72
C GLY A 47 13.77 -2.54 7.02
N TYR A 48 13.59 -3.74 7.56
CA TYR A 48 14.23 -4.21 8.77
C TYR A 48 14.81 -5.61 8.58
N GLY A 49 15.81 -5.98 9.37
CA GLY A 49 16.42 -7.30 9.30
C GLY A 49 17.11 -7.68 10.60
N GLU A 50 16.91 -8.91 11.03
CA GLU A 50 17.49 -9.45 12.26
C GLU A 50 18.39 -10.64 11.97
N ALA A 51 19.57 -10.70 12.57
CA ALA A 51 20.49 -11.83 12.42
C ALA A 51 21.50 -11.94 13.56
N LYS A 52 22.24 -13.05 13.62
CA LYS A 52 23.34 -13.27 14.59
C LYS A 52 24.58 -12.40 14.31
N THR A 53 24.67 -11.78 13.14
CA THR A 53 25.77 -10.87 12.79
C THR A 53 25.24 -9.57 12.21
N LYS A 54 25.96 -8.46 12.47
CA LYS A 54 25.63 -7.13 11.92
C LYS A 54 25.53 -7.14 10.39
N ARG A 55 26.46 -7.82 9.71
CA ARG A 55 26.49 -7.89 8.24
C ARG A 55 25.24 -8.56 7.67
N GLU A 56 24.77 -9.62 8.32
CA GLU A 56 23.61 -10.36 7.87
C GLU A 56 22.29 -9.65 8.22
N ALA A 57 22.23 -8.95 9.36
CA ALA A 57 21.09 -8.11 9.70
C ALA A 57 20.92 -6.99 8.66
N GLU A 58 22.00 -6.30 8.28
CA GLU A 58 21.98 -5.27 7.24
C GLU A 58 21.62 -5.84 5.86
N LYS A 59 22.06 -7.07 5.56
CA LYS A 59 21.70 -7.76 4.31
C LYS A 59 20.18 -8.01 4.26
N ARG A 60 19.62 -8.60 5.32
CA ARG A 60 18.17 -8.86 5.44
C ARG A 60 17.34 -7.58 5.39
N ALA A 61 17.81 -6.51 6.04
CA ALA A 61 17.14 -5.21 5.98
C ALA A 61 17.07 -4.64 4.55
N ALA A 62 18.11 -4.87 3.73
CA ALA A 62 18.11 -4.46 2.34
C ALA A 62 17.21 -5.33 1.46
N GLU A 63 17.17 -6.65 1.70
CA GLU A 63 16.27 -7.58 1.00
C GLU A 63 14.80 -7.23 1.28
N HIS A 64 14.43 -7.05 2.55
CA HIS A 64 13.09 -6.63 2.94
C HIS A 64 12.71 -5.27 2.30
N ALA A 65 13.65 -4.32 2.26
CA ALA A 65 13.40 -3.02 1.63
C ALA A 65 13.13 -3.14 0.12
N LEU A 66 13.83 -4.03 -0.59
CA LEU A 66 13.57 -4.29 -2.01
C LEU A 66 12.21 -4.93 -2.24
N GLU A 67 11.82 -5.91 -1.42
CA GLU A 67 10.51 -6.55 -1.48
C GLU A 67 9.37 -5.55 -1.28
N GLU A 68 9.45 -4.71 -0.24
CA GLU A 68 8.45 -3.68 0.04
C GLU A 68 8.36 -2.64 -1.08
N LEU A 69 9.49 -2.26 -1.68
CA LEU A 69 9.51 -1.36 -2.83
C LEU A 69 8.85 -1.98 -4.06
N ASN A 70 8.94 -3.30 -4.25
CA ASN A 70 8.25 -4.03 -5.32
C ASN A 70 6.75 -4.19 -5.02
N LYS A 71 6.35 -4.48 -3.77
CA LYS A 71 4.93 -4.54 -3.39
C LYS A 71 4.23 -3.20 -3.57
N LYS A 72 4.87 -2.09 -3.18
CA LYS A 72 4.33 -0.73 -3.44
C LYS A 72 4.16 -0.47 -4.93
N GLN A 73 5.02 -1.03 -5.78
CA GLN A 73 4.87 -0.91 -7.23
C GLN A 73 3.63 -1.67 -7.72
N ILE A 74 3.38 -2.88 -7.23
CA ILE A 74 2.20 -3.69 -7.59
C ILE A 74 0.90 -3.07 -7.02
N GLN A 75 0.94 -2.46 -5.83
CA GLN A 75 -0.21 -1.75 -5.26
C GLN A 75 -0.52 -0.43 -5.98
N SER A 76 0.48 0.21 -6.60
CA SER A 76 0.23 1.32 -7.52
C SER A 76 -0.27 0.89 -8.91
N THR A 77 -0.21 -0.40 -9.24
CA THR A 77 -0.75 -0.95 -10.50
C THR A 77 -2.07 -1.72 -10.33
N GLU A 78 -2.62 -1.81 -9.12
CA GLU A 78 -3.98 -2.32 -8.85
C GLU A 78 -4.85 -1.27 -8.12
N HIS A 79 -4.68 0.00 -8.49
CA HIS A 79 -5.74 0.99 -8.32
C HIS A 79 -6.47 1.15 -9.67
N ASP A 80 -7.58 0.40 -9.77
CA ASP A 80 -8.79 0.66 -10.58
C ASP A 80 -8.53 1.27 -11.98
N ASP A 81 -8.69 0.47 -13.04
CA ASP A 81 -8.81 0.89 -14.46
C ASP A 81 -10.03 1.81 -14.73
N PHE A 82 -10.52 2.50 -13.69
CA PHE A 82 -11.72 3.30 -13.66
C PHE A 82 -11.32 4.69 -13.15
N GLU A 83 -10.60 5.44 -14.00
CA GLU A 83 -10.31 6.87 -13.85
C GLU A 83 -11.04 7.69 -14.92
N GLY A 84 -11.97 8.53 -14.48
CA GLY A 84 -12.65 9.53 -15.30
C GLY A 84 -13.62 10.35 -14.45
N PRO A 85 -14.04 11.55 -14.90
CA PRO A 85 -15.17 12.22 -14.27
C PRO A 85 -16.43 11.39 -14.52
N TRP A 86 -16.88 10.68 -13.49
CA TRP A 86 -18.13 9.92 -13.55
C TRP A 86 -19.30 10.89 -13.71
N PRO A 87 -20.27 10.60 -14.59
CA PRO A 87 -21.54 11.30 -14.54
C PRO A 87 -22.10 11.15 -13.12
N VAL A 88 -22.41 12.26 -12.45
CA VAL A 88 -22.97 12.23 -11.09
C VAL A 88 -24.47 12.05 -11.21
N PHE A 89 -24.95 10.85 -10.91
CA PHE A 89 -26.37 10.61 -10.78
C PHE A 89 -26.77 10.75 -9.31
N GLU A 90 -27.33 11.91 -8.96
CA GLU A 90 -27.65 12.27 -7.56
C GLU A 90 -28.47 11.19 -6.84
N ALA A 91 -29.49 10.63 -7.51
CA ALA A 91 -30.35 9.59 -6.94
C ALA A 91 -29.61 8.27 -6.64
N VAL A 92 -28.66 7.89 -7.51
CA VAL A 92 -27.88 6.66 -7.37
C VAL A 92 -26.83 6.84 -6.26
N LEU A 93 -26.15 7.98 -6.25
CA LEU A 93 -25.20 8.34 -5.20
C LEU A 93 -25.87 8.40 -3.83
N ALA A 94 -27.04 9.03 -3.72
CA ALA A 94 -27.82 9.10 -2.49
C ALA A 94 -28.19 7.69 -1.97
N SER A 95 -28.66 6.81 -2.85
CA SER A 95 -28.99 5.42 -2.50
C SER A 95 -27.76 4.63 -2.04
N CYS A 96 -26.60 4.83 -2.69
CA CYS A 96 -25.35 4.19 -2.28
C CYS A 96 -24.89 4.65 -0.89
N LEU A 97 -24.99 5.94 -0.59
CA LEU A 97 -24.64 6.50 0.71
C LEU A 97 -25.60 6.03 1.81
N GLN A 98 -26.89 5.92 1.51
CA GLN A 98 -27.89 5.36 2.42
C GLN A 98 -27.56 3.92 2.80
N ILE A 99 -27.29 3.07 1.80
CA ILE A 99 -26.93 1.65 2.02
C ILE A 99 -25.61 1.54 2.77
N ALA A 100 -24.62 2.39 2.45
CA ALA A 100 -23.35 2.41 3.16
C ALA A 100 -23.51 2.80 4.63
N HIS A 101 -24.37 3.77 4.93
CA HIS A 101 -24.70 4.17 6.30
C HIS A 101 -25.34 3.02 7.08
N GLU A 102 -26.32 2.33 6.50
CA GLU A 102 -27.02 1.19 7.13
C GLU A 102 -26.13 -0.03 7.39
N ARG A 103 -25.06 -0.19 6.59
CA ARG A 103 -24.10 -1.31 6.71
C ARG A 103 -22.86 -0.98 7.52
N THR A 104 -22.67 0.27 7.91
CA THR A 104 -21.52 0.67 8.73
C THR A 104 -21.75 0.21 10.17
N GLU A 105 -20.73 -0.38 10.79
CA GLU A 105 -20.84 -0.88 12.16
C GLU A 105 -21.20 0.25 13.12
N PRO A 106 -22.19 0.06 14.02
CA PRO A 106 -22.67 1.13 14.91
C PRO A 106 -21.61 1.61 15.92
N ASN A 107 -20.51 0.89 16.07
CA ASN A 107 -19.41 1.22 16.98
C ASN A 107 -18.32 2.10 16.35
N LEU A 108 -18.41 2.37 15.05
CA LEU A 108 -17.46 3.24 14.35
C LEU A 108 -17.89 4.71 14.51
N VAL A 109 -17.16 5.44 15.37
CA VAL A 109 -17.39 6.87 15.62
C VAL A 109 -16.22 7.72 15.12
N GLY A 110 -16.50 8.98 14.79
CA GLY A 110 -15.50 9.94 14.34
C GLY A 110 -14.98 9.67 12.91
N ILE A 111 -13.72 10.02 12.66
CA ILE A 111 -13.11 10.00 11.32
C ILE A 111 -13.16 8.61 10.68
N ALA A 112 -12.98 7.55 11.46
CA ALA A 112 -13.01 6.17 10.98
C ALA A 112 -14.39 5.76 10.45
N GLY A 113 -15.48 6.20 11.11
CA GLY A 113 -16.84 5.95 10.64
C GLY A 113 -17.15 6.69 9.34
N ILE A 114 -16.73 7.96 9.25
CA ILE A 114 -16.88 8.77 8.03
C ILE A 114 -16.16 8.11 6.85
N GLN A 115 -14.91 7.70 7.06
CA GLN A 115 -14.11 7.05 6.04
C GLN A 115 -14.75 5.73 5.57
N ARG A 116 -15.29 4.94 6.49
CA ARG A 116 -15.95 3.67 6.17
C ARG A 116 -17.21 3.84 5.32
N VAL A 117 -18.04 4.85 5.65
CA VAL A 117 -19.23 5.19 4.86
C VAL A 117 -18.83 5.65 3.46
N GLN A 118 -17.81 6.50 3.35
CA GLN A 118 -17.31 7.01 2.07
C GLN A 118 -16.77 5.90 1.18
N GLU A 119 -15.90 5.03 1.71
CA GLU A 119 -15.33 3.89 0.98
C GLU A 119 -16.41 2.93 0.48
N THR A 120 -17.37 2.61 1.34
CA THR A 120 -18.46 1.68 1.01
C THR A 120 -19.41 2.30 -0.02
N GLY A 121 -19.80 3.56 0.15
CA GLY A 121 -20.66 4.28 -0.79
C GLY A 121 -20.01 4.41 -2.17
N LEU A 122 -18.71 4.73 -2.22
CA LEU A 122 -17.95 4.83 -3.46
C LEU A 122 -17.86 3.49 -4.18
N SER A 123 -17.62 2.39 -3.46
CA SER A 123 -17.57 1.05 -4.04
C SER A 123 -18.92 0.63 -4.64
N LEU A 124 -20.03 0.86 -3.93
CA LEU A 124 -21.37 0.57 -4.45
C LEU A 124 -21.67 1.37 -5.71
N TYR A 125 -21.34 2.67 -5.70
CA TYR A 125 -21.55 3.55 -6.84
C TYR A 125 -20.79 3.10 -8.08
N LYS A 126 -19.51 2.75 -7.92
CA LYS A 126 -18.65 2.25 -9.00
C LYS A 126 -19.19 0.96 -9.60
N ASN A 127 -19.65 0.02 -8.78
CA ASN A 127 -20.19 -1.24 -9.26
C ASN A 127 -21.46 -1.04 -10.10
N ILE A 128 -22.38 -0.19 -9.62
CA ILE A 128 -23.60 0.13 -10.38
C ILE A 128 -23.28 0.79 -11.72
N LEU A 129 -22.30 1.70 -11.77
CA LEU A 129 -21.87 2.31 -13.02
C LEU A 129 -21.21 1.31 -13.98
N LYS A 130 -20.43 0.34 -13.48
CA LYS A 130 -19.87 -0.74 -14.30
C LYS A 130 -20.99 -1.59 -14.91
N ASP A 131 -21.97 -2.00 -14.10
CA ASP A 131 -23.14 -2.77 -14.55
C ASP A 131 -23.98 -2.02 -15.60
N LEU A 132 -24.08 -0.69 -15.50
CA LEU A 132 -24.77 0.17 -16.47
C LEU A 132 -23.95 0.42 -17.76
N GLY A 133 -22.63 0.43 -17.68
CA GLY A 133 -21.73 0.61 -18.83
C GLY A 133 -21.64 -0.63 -19.74
N ASP A 134 -21.98 -1.80 -19.21
CA ASP A 134 -22.01 -3.08 -19.95
C ASP A 134 -23.32 -3.32 -20.72
N ILE A 135 -24.20 -2.31 -20.86
CA ILE A 135 -25.39 -2.40 -21.72
C ILE A 135 -24.92 -2.37 -23.19
N VAL A 136 -24.64 -3.56 -23.72
CA VAL A 136 -24.44 -3.81 -25.14
C VAL A 136 -25.69 -3.34 -25.88
N GLU A 137 -25.56 -2.31 -26.73
CA GLU A 137 -26.59 -1.94 -27.70
C GLU A 137 -26.95 -3.19 -28.51
N ALA A 138 -28.19 -3.65 -28.41
CA ALA A 138 -28.68 -4.70 -29.28
C ALA A 138 -28.58 -4.20 -30.73
N PRO A 139 -28.01 -4.98 -31.66
CA PRO A 139 -27.94 -4.55 -33.05
C PRO A 139 -29.36 -4.31 -33.56
N GLU A 140 -29.64 -3.09 -34.02
CA GLU A 140 -30.90 -2.75 -34.67
C GLU A 140 -31.12 -3.70 -35.87
N GLU A 141 -32.31 -4.32 -35.93
CA GLU A 141 -32.73 -5.28 -36.96
C GLU A 141 -32.84 -4.69 -38.37
#